data_AF-A0A8C5EB19-F1
#
_entry.id   AF-A0A8C5EB19-F1
#
_cell.length_a   1.000
_cell.length_b   1.000
_cell.length_c   1.000
_cell.angle_alpha   90.00
_cell.angle_beta   90.00
_cell.angle_gamma   90.00
#
_symmetry.space_group_name_H-M   'P 1'
#
loop_
_entity.id
_entity.type
_entity.pdbx_description
1 polymer ?
#
loop_
_entity_poly.entity_id
_entity_poly.type
_entity_poly.pdbx_seq_one_letter_code
_entity_poly.pdbx_strand_id
1 'polypeptide(L)'
;MSTEPASLESLRVLYQSDDFIVVDKHWDIRIDSKMWYEKHTVQAQLRHRFPQLADPSTYYGFRFCHQLDFSTSGALCVALNKNAAGQAYRCFKDRTVTKAYLALLRGWVKEQTQILDFSIGKNTTDGKTHMMCIAGTEGCQNPKLCQTELTVLEYGHYDEEPATKVILQPLTGRTHQLRVHCCAIGHPIVGDFTYSSGADDAPYRMMLHAHLLHVPLEPQPLFVTAGDPFVSTVDPKWLPRHSLRTVTDTVEELLQRKVEQDQKLKEEKKKEKEQKEEERRKRSMKKTESEGSVTAMTVFFPLDTARLRLQVDENRKAKSTPAILAEIIKEEGLLAPYRGWFPVICSLCCSNFVYFYCFNCLKSTWLKGKQSASSTDLLVGIAAGIVNVLVTTPLWVVNTRLKLQGSKFRNTDIQPTNYAGILDAFAQITRDEGVGALWNGTIPSLFLVFNPAIQFMIYEGLKRQLRKEVPRELSSLEIFVIGAIAKAVATTVTYPLQTIQSILRFGQLKSSTEKSKLLSSLRTIKCLLISRARKHGLLGLFKGLEAKLLQTVLTAALMFLLYEKIASCTFRAMGLSNTHHRRR
;
A
#
# COMPACT_ATOMS: atom_id res chain seq x y z
N MET A 1 37.58 -37.03 15.69
CA MET A 1 36.45 -37.59 16.45
C MET A 1 36.75 -39.04 16.70
N SER A 2 36.52 -39.56 17.90
CA SER A 2 36.67 -40.99 18.19
C SER A 2 35.47 -41.78 17.67
N THR A 3 35.69 -43.02 17.25
CA THR A 3 34.64 -44.00 16.95
C THR A 3 34.02 -44.60 18.23
N GLU A 4 34.54 -44.21 19.40
CA GLU A 4 34.08 -44.65 20.70
C GLU A 4 32.71 -44.05 21.06
N PRO A 5 31.88 -44.79 21.81
CA PRO A 5 30.58 -44.30 22.27
C PRO A 5 30.73 -43.10 23.24
N ALA A 6 29.66 -42.31 23.36
CA ALA A 6 29.65 -41.13 24.22
C ALA A 6 29.85 -41.50 25.70
N SER A 7 30.71 -40.74 26.39
CA SER A 7 30.90 -40.82 27.83
C SER A 7 30.53 -39.50 28.51
N LEU A 8 30.48 -39.45 29.84
CA LEU A 8 30.22 -38.19 30.56
C LEU A 8 31.32 -37.14 30.33
N GLU A 9 32.53 -37.58 29.98
CA GLU A 9 33.72 -36.72 29.80
C GLU A 9 33.93 -36.31 28.34
N SER A 10 33.28 -36.99 27.38
CA SER A 10 33.51 -36.81 25.93
C SER A 10 32.87 -35.54 25.33
N LEU A 11 32.50 -34.54 26.14
CA LEU A 11 31.86 -33.32 25.66
C LEU A 11 32.88 -32.38 25.03
N ARG A 12 32.73 -32.12 23.73
CA ARG A 12 33.56 -31.14 23.01
C ARG A 12 32.82 -29.82 22.86
N VAL A 13 33.46 -28.74 23.30
CA VAL A 13 32.99 -27.37 23.09
C VAL A 13 33.54 -26.84 21.77
N LEU A 14 32.66 -26.35 20.91
CA LEU A 14 33.00 -25.73 19.62
C LEU A 14 33.09 -24.21 19.73
N TYR A 15 32.28 -23.61 20.61
CA TYR A 15 32.24 -22.17 20.84
C TYR A 15 31.73 -21.88 22.25
N GLN A 16 32.25 -20.84 22.88
CA GLN A 16 31.79 -20.35 24.18
C GLN A 16 31.92 -18.82 24.27
N SER A 17 30.87 -18.17 24.73
CA SER A 17 30.80 -16.75 25.09
C SER A 17 29.96 -16.57 26.37
N ASP A 18 29.74 -15.33 26.79
CA ASP A 18 28.88 -15.00 27.95
C ASP A 18 27.40 -15.36 27.70
N ASP A 19 26.99 -15.35 26.44
CA ASP A 19 25.59 -15.57 26.04
C ASP A 19 25.31 -17.00 25.57
N PHE A 20 26.28 -17.67 24.95
CA PHE A 20 26.09 -18.96 24.29
C PHE A 20 27.24 -19.94 24.52
N ILE A 21 26.89 -21.22 24.58
CA ILE A 21 27.83 -22.33 24.42
C ILE A 21 27.33 -23.22 23.28
N VAL A 22 28.22 -23.56 22.35
CA VAL A 22 27.93 -24.52 21.28
C VAL A 22 28.81 -25.73 21.47
N VAL A 23 28.19 -26.90 21.54
CA VAL A 23 28.87 -28.18 21.75
C VAL A 23 28.73 -29.06 20.52
N ASP A 24 29.68 -29.95 20.35
CA ASP A 24 29.63 -31.02 19.36
C ASP A 24 28.87 -32.19 19.98
N LYS A 25 27.55 -32.26 19.74
CA LYS A 25 26.71 -33.35 20.25
C LYS A 25 27.20 -34.66 19.64
N HIS A 26 27.42 -35.67 20.47
CA HIS A 26 27.77 -37.01 20.00
C HIS A 26 26.60 -37.69 19.26
N TRP A 27 26.88 -38.69 18.44
CA TRP A 27 25.84 -39.56 17.87
C TRP A 27 25.26 -40.47 18.97
N ASP A 28 24.03 -40.93 18.77
CA ASP A 28 23.24 -41.79 19.67
C ASP A 28 23.19 -41.34 21.13
N ILE A 29 23.01 -40.03 21.33
CA ILE A 29 22.81 -39.44 22.64
C ILE A 29 21.60 -38.52 22.63
N ARG A 30 20.78 -38.56 23.69
CA ARG A 30 19.71 -37.57 23.87
C ARG A 30 20.26 -36.23 24.29
N ILE A 31 19.55 -35.16 23.93
CA ILE A 31 19.87 -33.80 24.37
C ILE A 31 19.64 -33.68 25.88
N ASP A 32 18.46 -34.10 26.33
CA ASP A 32 18.05 -34.08 27.73
C ASP A 32 17.23 -35.34 28.07
N SER A 33 17.12 -35.64 29.36
CA SER A 33 16.22 -36.67 29.87
C SER A 33 15.87 -36.41 31.34
N LYS A 34 14.67 -36.84 31.72
CA LYS A 34 14.24 -36.91 33.13
C LYS A 34 14.37 -38.30 33.73
N MET A 35 14.65 -39.29 32.90
CA MET A 35 14.74 -40.67 33.34
C MET A 35 16.05 -40.86 34.10
N TRP A 36 15.96 -41.21 35.38
CA TRP A 36 17.11 -41.35 36.27
C TRP A 36 18.14 -42.38 35.79
N TYR A 37 17.73 -43.34 34.96
CA TYR A 37 18.61 -44.36 34.38
C TYR A 37 19.29 -43.91 33.08
N GLU A 38 18.85 -42.81 32.47
CA GLU A 38 19.44 -42.30 31.23
C GLU A 38 20.64 -41.41 31.55
N LYS A 39 21.78 -42.07 31.82
CA LYS A 39 22.99 -41.44 32.37
C LYS A 39 23.79 -40.63 31.36
N HIS A 40 23.60 -40.86 30.06
CA HIS A 40 24.38 -40.24 29.00
C HIS A 40 23.47 -39.32 28.17
N THR A 41 23.41 -38.05 28.54
CA THR A 41 22.74 -36.98 27.78
C THR A 41 23.65 -35.78 27.63
N VAL A 42 23.43 -34.93 26.62
CA VAL A 42 24.17 -33.68 26.49
C VAL A 42 23.98 -32.80 27.72
N GLN A 43 22.77 -32.79 28.29
CA GLN A 43 22.46 -32.15 29.56
C GLN A 43 23.33 -32.68 30.71
N ALA A 44 23.49 -33.99 30.85
CA ALA A 44 24.32 -34.60 31.90
C ALA A 44 25.80 -34.25 31.71
N GLN A 45 26.29 -34.31 30.47
CA GLN A 45 27.64 -33.92 30.09
C GLN A 45 27.91 -32.43 30.41
N LEU A 46 26.99 -31.54 30.05
CA LEU A 46 27.07 -30.10 30.36
C LEU A 46 27.05 -29.84 31.86
N ARG A 47 26.17 -30.52 32.62
CA ARG A 47 26.10 -30.39 34.08
C ARG A 47 27.37 -30.90 34.77
N HIS A 48 27.95 -31.98 34.25
CA HIS A 48 29.19 -32.54 34.77
C HIS A 48 30.38 -31.61 34.52
N ARG A 49 30.52 -31.10 33.30
CA ARG A 49 31.66 -30.27 32.90
C ARG A 49 31.55 -28.80 33.31
N PHE A 50 30.34 -28.26 33.36
CA PHE A 50 30.02 -26.86 33.63
C PHE A 50 28.84 -26.71 34.61
N PRO A 51 28.95 -27.21 35.86
CA PRO A 51 27.87 -27.14 36.84
C PRO A 51 27.41 -25.70 37.12
N GLN A 52 28.32 -24.72 37.01
CA GLN A 52 28.03 -23.29 37.20
C GLN A 52 27.13 -22.68 36.12
N LEU A 53 27.03 -23.30 34.95
CA LEU A 53 26.16 -22.83 33.85
C LEU A 53 24.74 -23.39 33.96
N ALA A 54 24.49 -24.32 34.88
CA ALA A 54 23.17 -24.89 35.08
C ALA A 54 22.25 -23.87 35.77
N ASP A 55 21.12 -23.56 35.14
CA ASP A 55 20.11 -22.64 35.64
C ASP A 55 18.96 -23.40 36.34
N PRO A 56 18.83 -23.30 37.67
CA PRO A 56 17.77 -23.98 38.43
C PRO A 56 16.35 -23.53 38.06
N SER A 57 16.18 -22.35 37.46
CA SER A 57 14.88 -21.83 37.01
C SER A 57 14.35 -22.51 35.75
N THR A 58 15.17 -23.33 35.10
CA THR A 58 14.81 -24.04 33.87
C THR A 58 14.53 -25.50 34.14
N TYR A 59 13.56 -26.07 33.42
CA TYR A 59 13.11 -27.44 33.62
C TYR A 59 14.20 -28.51 33.44
N TYR A 60 15.19 -28.24 32.58
CA TYR A 60 16.34 -29.15 32.32
C TYR A 60 17.68 -28.60 32.84
N GLY A 61 17.73 -27.43 33.46
CA GLY A 61 18.97 -26.77 33.87
C GLY A 61 19.68 -26.00 32.74
N PHE A 62 19.30 -26.19 31.47
CA PHE A 62 19.91 -25.53 30.33
C PHE A 62 18.85 -25.07 29.33
N ARG A 63 19.17 -24.04 28.54
CA ARG A 63 18.28 -23.49 27.50
C ARG A 63 18.76 -23.90 26.10
N PHE A 64 18.33 -25.07 25.64
CA PHE A 64 18.63 -25.54 24.28
C PHE A 64 17.92 -24.66 23.24
N CYS A 65 18.68 -24.07 22.33
CA CYS A 65 18.17 -23.14 21.32
C CYS A 65 17.46 -23.85 20.15
N HIS A 66 17.85 -25.10 19.89
CA HIS A 66 17.27 -25.96 18.86
C HIS A 66 17.44 -27.44 19.22
N GLN A 67 16.89 -28.32 18.41
CA GLN A 67 16.97 -29.77 18.58
C GLN A 67 17.76 -30.42 17.44
N LEU A 68 18.40 -31.53 17.77
CA LEU A 68 18.99 -32.50 16.86
C LEU A 68 18.39 -33.86 17.21
N ASP A 69 18.17 -34.72 16.21
CA ASP A 69 17.67 -36.07 16.45
C ASP A 69 18.68 -36.87 17.30
N PHE A 70 18.21 -37.93 17.96
CA PHE A 70 19.01 -38.79 18.84
C PHE A 70 20.33 -39.22 18.17
N SER A 71 20.25 -39.78 16.96
CA SER A 71 21.40 -40.31 16.21
C SER A 71 22.23 -39.26 15.47
N THR A 72 21.75 -38.01 15.36
CA THR A 72 22.48 -36.93 14.67
C THR A 72 23.54 -36.32 15.57
N SER A 73 24.79 -36.27 15.11
CA SER A 73 25.87 -35.57 15.81
C SER A 73 26.06 -34.14 15.30
N GLY A 74 26.88 -33.33 15.96
CA GLY A 74 27.30 -32.00 15.49
C GLY A 74 26.84 -30.83 16.34
N ALA A 75 26.94 -29.63 15.77
CA ALA A 75 26.78 -28.37 16.50
C ALA A 75 25.39 -28.25 17.14
N LEU A 76 25.35 -28.17 18.47
CA LEU A 76 24.17 -27.90 19.28
C LEU A 76 24.38 -26.65 20.14
N CYS A 77 23.55 -25.64 19.93
CA CYS A 77 23.63 -24.35 20.63
C CYS A 77 22.75 -24.33 21.89
N VAL A 78 23.34 -23.86 22.99
CA VAL A 78 22.72 -23.66 24.29
C VAL A 78 22.91 -22.21 24.71
N ALA A 79 21.82 -21.53 25.05
CA ALA A 79 21.88 -20.18 25.61
C ALA A 79 22.15 -20.23 27.12
N LEU A 80 23.07 -19.38 27.57
CA LEU A 80 23.48 -19.31 28.98
C LEU A 80 22.57 -18.40 29.81
N ASN A 81 21.81 -17.50 29.18
CA ASN A 81 20.86 -16.63 29.86
C ASN A 81 19.53 -16.48 29.10
N LYS A 82 18.53 -15.88 29.77
CA LYS A 82 17.17 -15.72 29.23
C LYS A 82 17.10 -14.78 28.02
N ASN A 83 17.95 -13.75 27.98
CA ASN A 83 17.98 -12.79 26.87
C ASN A 83 18.51 -13.46 25.60
N ALA A 84 19.67 -14.12 25.70
CA ALA A 84 20.28 -14.92 24.64
C ALA A 84 19.32 -15.98 24.08
N ALA A 85 18.63 -16.71 24.97
CA ALA A 85 17.62 -17.68 24.57
C ALA A 85 16.46 -17.05 23.78
N GLY A 86 16.00 -15.87 24.20
CA GLY A 86 14.94 -15.12 23.52
C GLY A 86 15.37 -14.64 22.13
N GLN A 87 16.62 -14.17 21.98
CA GLN A 87 17.17 -13.75 20.69
C GLN A 87 17.32 -14.93 19.74
N ALA A 88 17.96 -16.02 20.18
CA ALA A 88 18.11 -17.23 19.37
C ALA A 88 16.74 -17.80 18.95
N TYR A 89 15.79 -17.88 19.88
CA TYR A 89 14.42 -18.33 19.58
C TYR A 89 13.77 -17.52 18.46
N ARG A 90 13.91 -16.18 18.46
CA ARG A 90 13.40 -15.33 17.37
C ARG A 90 14.04 -15.69 16.04
N CYS A 91 15.35 -15.85 15.98
CA CYS A 91 16.05 -16.24 14.75
C CYS A 91 15.57 -17.59 14.20
N PHE A 92 15.39 -18.60 15.07
CA PHE A 92 14.88 -19.91 14.66
C PHE A 92 13.41 -19.85 14.22
N LYS A 93 12.57 -19.11 14.95
CA LYS A 93 11.15 -18.93 14.62
C LYS A 93 10.96 -18.21 13.29
N ASP A 94 11.74 -17.16 13.06
CA ASP A 94 11.67 -16.31 11.86
C ASP A 94 12.46 -16.90 10.68
N ARG A 95 13.09 -18.08 10.86
CA ARG A 95 13.86 -18.82 9.84
C ARG A 95 15.01 -18.01 9.23
N THR A 96 15.65 -17.19 10.06
CA THR A 96 16.84 -16.43 9.66
C THR A 96 18.14 -17.21 9.87
N VAL A 97 18.10 -18.29 10.67
CA VAL A 97 19.25 -19.17 10.92
C VAL A 97 19.60 -19.98 9.68
N THR A 98 20.88 -20.02 9.34
CA THR A 98 21.43 -20.90 8.31
C THR A 98 22.05 -22.12 8.97
N LYS A 99 21.67 -23.31 8.49
CA LYS A 99 22.19 -24.60 8.96
C LYS A 99 22.62 -25.43 7.77
N ALA A 100 23.72 -26.15 7.90
CA ALA A 100 24.13 -27.14 6.90
C ALA A 100 24.57 -28.43 7.60
N TYR A 101 24.19 -29.55 7.02
CA TYR A 101 24.48 -30.88 7.54
C TYR A 101 25.31 -31.64 6.53
N LEU A 102 26.36 -32.30 6.98
CA LEU A 102 27.07 -33.29 6.17
C LEU A 102 26.33 -34.62 6.29
N ALA A 103 26.26 -35.36 5.19
CA ALA A 103 25.77 -36.73 5.21
C ALA A 103 26.48 -37.63 4.22
N LEU A 104 26.57 -38.93 4.52
CA LEU A 104 26.84 -39.98 3.53
C LEU A 104 25.51 -40.66 3.18
N LEU A 105 25.17 -40.68 1.89
CA LEU A 105 23.97 -41.31 1.36
C LEU A 105 24.32 -42.60 0.61
N ARG A 106 23.47 -43.63 0.71
CA ARG A 106 23.59 -44.86 -0.09
C ARG A 106 23.35 -44.56 -1.57
N GLY A 107 24.15 -45.18 -2.44
CA GLY A 107 24.09 -45.00 -3.89
C GLY A 107 24.78 -43.72 -4.40
N TRP A 108 24.79 -43.56 -5.72
CA TRP A 108 25.27 -42.35 -6.39
C TRP A 108 24.10 -41.43 -6.74
N VAL A 109 24.03 -40.28 -6.06
CA VAL A 109 23.05 -39.23 -6.37
C VAL A 109 23.41 -38.62 -7.72
N LYS A 110 22.49 -38.60 -8.68
CA LYS A 110 22.80 -38.15 -10.06
C LYS A 110 22.89 -36.63 -10.15
N GLU A 111 21.97 -35.93 -9.49
CA GLU A 111 21.84 -34.49 -9.51
C GLU A 111 22.82 -33.85 -8.51
N GLN A 112 23.81 -33.10 -9.02
CA GLN A 112 24.82 -32.45 -8.18
C GLN A 112 24.24 -31.41 -7.22
N THR A 113 23.12 -30.78 -7.60
CA THR A 113 22.38 -29.84 -6.75
C THR A 113 20.90 -29.99 -7.03
N GLN A 114 20.10 -30.19 -5.98
CA GLN A 114 18.65 -30.37 -6.09
C GLN A 114 17.91 -29.84 -4.87
N ILE A 115 16.69 -29.35 -5.07
CA ILE A 115 15.78 -28.96 -4.00
C ILE A 115 14.79 -30.10 -3.78
N LEU A 116 14.76 -30.62 -2.56
CA LEU A 116 13.83 -31.65 -2.12
C LEU A 116 12.66 -30.97 -1.41
N ASP A 117 11.47 -30.98 -2.02
CA ASP A 117 10.29 -30.23 -1.58
C ASP A 117 9.13 -31.12 -1.09
N PHE A 118 9.43 -32.38 -0.75
CA PHE A 118 8.43 -33.31 -0.22
C PHE A 118 7.80 -32.78 1.07
N SER A 119 6.46 -32.71 1.09
CA SER A 119 5.71 -32.38 2.30
C SER A 119 5.80 -33.52 3.33
N ILE A 120 6.07 -33.20 4.59
CA ILE A 120 6.28 -34.19 5.66
C ILE A 120 5.16 -34.10 6.69
N GLY A 121 4.59 -35.27 7.04
CA GLY A 121 3.55 -35.46 8.05
C GLY A 121 3.92 -36.52 9.08
N LYS A 122 3.08 -36.66 10.12
CA LYS A 122 3.23 -37.71 11.13
C LYS A 122 2.78 -39.04 10.56
N ASN A 123 3.53 -40.11 10.82
CA ASN A 123 3.11 -41.46 10.49
C ASN A 123 2.21 -42.01 11.60
N THR A 124 1.04 -42.54 11.25
CA THR A 124 0.08 -43.14 12.19
C THR A 124 -0.08 -44.65 12.03
N THR A 125 0.68 -45.25 11.11
CA THR A 125 0.72 -46.71 10.93
C THR A 125 1.34 -47.35 12.17
N ASP A 126 0.70 -48.43 12.64
CA ASP A 126 1.15 -49.16 13.83
C ASP A 126 2.60 -49.64 13.68
N GLY A 127 3.37 -49.56 14.76
CA GLY A 127 4.83 -49.80 14.76
C GLY A 127 5.70 -48.71 14.10
N LYS A 128 5.13 -47.76 13.35
CA LYS A 128 5.87 -46.67 12.65
C LYS A 128 5.57 -45.27 13.17
N THR A 129 4.87 -45.14 14.30
CA THR A 129 4.43 -43.86 14.88
C THR A 129 5.58 -42.95 15.34
N HIS A 130 6.77 -43.51 15.54
CA HIS A 130 8.00 -42.77 15.85
C HIS A 130 8.67 -42.19 14.58
N MET A 131 8.17 -42.53 13.39
CA MET A 131 8.67 -42.05 12.11
C MET A 131 7.82 -40.91 11.55
N MET A 132 8.45 -40.10 10.73
CA MET A 132 7.80 -39.13 9.84
C MET A 132 7.72 -39.72 8.43
N CYS A 133 6.74 -39.30 7.65
CA CYS A 133 6.52 -39.79 6.28
C CYS A 133 6.15 -38.66 5.31
N ILE A 134 6.33 -38.91 4.02
CA ILE A 134 5.97 -37.95 2.97
C ILE A 134 4.46 -37.96 2.71
N ALA A 135 3.95 -36.87 2.13
CA ALA A 135 2.58 -36.83 1.63
C ALA A 135 2.36 -37.94 0.60
N GLY A 136 1.24 -38.66 0.71
CA GLY A 136 0.91 -39.81 -0.15
C GLY A 136 1.28 -41.18 0.43
N THR A 137 2.11 -41.24 1.48
CA THR A 137 2.31 -42.48 2.24
C THR A 137 1.08 -42.83 3.07
N GLU A 138 0.73 -44.11 3.14
CA GLU A 138 -0.34 -44.61 4.01
C GLU A 138 -0.08 -44.23 5.48
N GLY A 139 -1.12 -43.74 6.18
CA GLY A 139 -1.00 -43.29 7.56
C GLY A 139 -0.39 -41.88 7.75
N CYS A 140 -0.08 -41.15 6.66
CA CYS A 140 0.47 -39.79 6.74
C CYS A 140 -0.58 -38.75 7.16
N GLN A 141 -0.37 -38.08 8.29
CA GLN A 141 -1.27 -37.04 8.80
C GLN A 141 -0.62 -35.65 8.82
N ASN A 142 -1.42 -34.65 8.43
CA ASN A 142 -1.08 -33.22 8.45
C ASN A 142 0.27 -32.91 7.77
N PRO A 143 0.46 -33.33 6.50
CA PRO A 143 1.69 -33.05 5.77
C PRO A 143 1.83 -31.54 5.57
N LYS A 144 3.04 -31.02 5.82
CA LYS A 144 3.34 -29.61 5.59
C LYS A 144 4.53 -29.49 4.68
N LEU A 145 4.52 -28.48 3.81
CA LEU A 145 5.59 -28.21 2.88
C LEU A 145 6.93 -28.07 3.61
N CYS A 146 7.91 -28.83 3.16
CA CYS A 146 9.27 -28.85 3.70
C CYS A 146 10.26 -28.79 2.55
N GLN A 147 11.33 -28.03 2.71
CA GLN A 147 12.34 -27.85 1.68
C GLN A 147 13.74 -28.08 2.25
N THR A 148 14.51 -28.88 1.52
CA THR A 148 15.93 -29.14 1.79
C THR A 148 16.70 -28.97 0.49
N GLU A 149 17.75 -28.14 0.48
CA GLU A 149 18.69 -28.09 -0.64
C GLU A 149 19.78 -29.13 -0.39
N LEU A 150 20.00 -30.01 -1.38
CA LEU A 150 21.05 -31.03 -1.38
C LEU A 150 22.12 -30.60 -2.38
N THR A 151 23.38 -30.64 -1.95
CA THR A 151 24.55 -30.41 -2.81
C THR A 151 25.53 -31.56 -2.66
N VAL A 152 25.89 -32.19 -3.77
CA VAL A 152 26.87 -33.28 -3.78
C VAL A 152 28.29 -32.72 -3.65
N LEU A 153 29.07 -33.31 -2.73
CA LEU A 153 30.47 -32.96 -2.49
C LEU A 153 31.42 -33.99 -3.11
N GLU A 154 31.22 -35.27 -2.79
CA GLU A 154 32.12 -36.36 -3.19
C GLU A 154 31.33 -37.62 -3.51
N TYR A 155 31.77 -38.39 -4.50
CA TYR A 155 31.35 -39.77 -4.73
C TYR A 155 32.42 -40.71 -4.22
N GLY A 156 32.00 -41.79 -3.58
CA GLY A 156 32.88 -42.79 -3.02
C GLY A 156 32.18 -44.11 -2.80
N HIS A 157 32.77 -44.91 -1.92
CA HIS A 157 32.17 -46.13 -1.41
C HIS A 157 32.17 -46.10 0.12
N TYR A 158 31.15 -46.68 0.72
CA TYR A 158 31.11 -46.96 2.15
C TYR A 158 30.92 -48.46 2.34
N ASP A 159 31.92 -49.12 2.92
CA ASP A 159 31.92 -50.58 3.11
C ASP A 159 31.70 -51.34 1.80
N GLU A 160 32.49 -51.01 0.77
CA GLU A 160 32.43 -51.52 -0.61
C GLU A 160 31.15 -51.19 -1.41
N GLU A 161 30.15 -50.55 -0.80
CA GLU A 161 28.95 -50.13 -1.51
C GLU A 161 29.03 -48.67 -2.00
N PRO A 162 28.44 -48.34 -3.16
CA PRO A 162 28.39 -46.97 -3.66
C PRO A 162 27.76 -46.02 -2.63
N ALA A 163 28.41 -44.88 -2.38
CA ALA A 163 27.89 -43.85 -1.48
C ALA A 163 28.29 -42.44 -1.93
N THR A 164 27.48 -41.46 -1.54
CA THR A 164 27.65 -40.05 -1.91
C THR A 164 27.73 -39.18 -0.66
N LYS A 165 28.78 -38.37 -0.56
CA LYS A 165 28.89 -37.33 0.46
C LYS A 165 28.21 -36.06 -0.02
N VAL A 166 27.33 -35.52 0.82
CA VAL A 166 26.49 -34.36 0.48
C VAL A 166 26.47 -33.34 1.61
N ILE A 167 26.19 -32.09 1.25
CA ILE A 167 25.66 -31.07 2.16
C ILE A 167 24.15 -30.99 1.99
N LEU A 168 23.45 -30.97 3.12
CA LEU A 168 22.01 -30.78 3.22
C LEU A 168 21.72 -29.48 3.97
N GLN A 169 21.06 -28.54 3.32
CA GLN A 169 20.59 -27.30 3.92
C GLN A 169 19.06 -27.34 4.12
N PRO A 170 18.56 -27.54 5.36
CA PRO A 170 17.14 -27.47 5.62
C PRO A 170 16.66 -26.01 5.62
N LEU A 171 15.88 -25.63 4.61
CA LEU A 171 15.22 -24.32 4.50
C LEU A 171 13.98 -24.21 5.41
N THR A 172 13.39 -25.36 5.73
CA THR A 172 12.36 -25.53 6.75
C THR A 172 12.90 -26.33 7.93
N GLY A 173 12.20 -26.34 9.08
CA GLY A 173 12.57 -27.19 10.22
C GLY A 173 11.44 -28.15 10.57
N ARG A 174 11.66 -29.46 10.39
CA ARG A 174 10.80 -30.55 10.87
C ARG A 174 11.61 -31.71 11.42
N THR A 175 10.97 -32.48 12.30
CA THR A 175 11.47 -33.76 12.82
C THR A 175 11.82 -34.68 11.65
N HIS A 176 13.00 -35.30 11.70
CA HIS A 176 13.51 -36.25 10.70
C HIS A 176 13.56 -35.72 9.25
N GLN A 177 13.46 -34.40 9.01
CA GLN A 177 13.28 -33.85 7.66
C GLN A 177 14.30 -34.37 6.65
N LEU A 178 15.59 -34.30 7.01
CA LEU A 178 16.69 -34.70 6.15
C LEU A 178 16.66 -36.21 5.85
N ARG A 179 16.41 -37.02 6.88
CA ARG A 179 16.34 -38.49 6.80
C ARG A 179 15.21 -38.94 5.86
N VAL A 180 14.02 -38.36 6.02
CA VAL A 180 12.85 -38.63 5.18
C VAL A 180 13.09 -38.20 3.74
N HIS A 181 13.65 -37.01 3.52
CA HIS A 181 13.93 -36.49 2.18
C HIS A 181 14.95 -37.35 1.42
N CYS A 182 16.05 -37.73 2.08
CA CYS A 182 17.06 -38.62 1.51
C CYS A 182 16.48 -40.01 1.18
N CYS A 183 15.66 -40.57 2.07
CA CYS A 183 14.93 -41.82 1.78
C CYS A 183 13.96 -41.67 0.60
N ALA A 184 13.25 -40.55 0.50
CA ALA A 184 12.25 -40.31 -0.54
C ALA A 184 12.85 -40.23 -1.95
N ILE A 185 14.09 -39.77 -2.08
CA ILE A 185 14.85 -39.80 -3.34
C ILE A 185 15.55 -41.15 -3.60
N GLY A 186 15.34 -42.16 -2.76
CA GLY A 186 15.95 -43.48 -2.89
C GLY A 186 17.39 -43.59 -2.40
N HIS A 187 17.88 -42.57 -1.69
CA HIS A 187 19.26 -42.50 -1.20
C HIS A 187 19.26 -42.31 0.34
N PRO A 188 18.86 -43.33 1.13
CA PRO A 188 18.85 -43.23 2.58
C PRO A 188 20.25 -42.91 3.12
N ILE A 189 20.28 -42.26 4.29
CA ILE A 189 21.54 -41.92 4.96
C ILE A 189 22.19 -43.21 5.45
N VAL A 190 23.50 -43.37 5.21
CA VAL A 190 24.28 -44.53 5.67
C VAL A 190 24.18 -44.63 7.19
N GLY A 191 23.83 -45.82 7.69
CA GLY A 191 23.63 -46.08 9.13
C GLY A 191 22.29 -45.59 9.67
N ASP A 192 21.36 -45.17 8.82
CA ASP A 192 19.99 -44.89 9.23
C ASP A 192 19.14 -46.16 9.22
N PHE A 193 19.20 -46.90 10.33
CA PHE A 193 18.43 -48.15 10.51
C PHE A 193 16.91 -47.95 10.30
N THR A 194 16.36 -46.81 10.72
CA THR A 194 14.91 -46.57 10.69
C THR A 194 14.40 -46.36 9.26
N TYR A 195 15.05 -45.49 8.48
CA TYR A 195 14.60 -45.14 7.13
C TYR A 195 15.13 -46.06 6.05
N SER A 196 16.16 -46.86 6.32
CA SER A 196 16.58 -47.99 5.47
C SER A 196 15.72 -49.24 5.63
N SER A 197 14.66 -49.19 6.46
CA SER A 197 13.83 -50.36 6.81
C SER A 197 14.64 -51.53 7.40
N GLY A 198 15.66 -51.21 8.18
CA GLY A 198 16.53 -52.17 8.85
C GLY A 198 17.71 -52.68 8.02
N ALA A 199 17.91 -52.21 6.79
CA ALA A 199 19.00 -52.66 5.94
C ALA A 199 20.37 -52.07 6.34
N ASP A 200 20.40 -50.88 6.95
CA ASP A 200 21.64 -50.19 7.34
C ASP A 200 21.94 -50.34 8.84
N ASP A 201 22.28 -51.56 9.30
CA ASP A 201 22.66 -51.85 10.69
C ASP A 201 24.17 -51.99 10.93
N ALA A 202 24.96 -52.23 9.86
CA ALA A 202 26.41 -52.42 9.94
C ALA A 202 27.24 -51.17 10.31
N PRO A 203 26.88 -49.93 9.90
CA PRO A 203 27.62 -48.72 10.32
C PRO A 203 27.49 -48.48 11.83
N TYR A 204 28.58 -48.08 12.50
CA TYR A 204 28.58 -47.83 13.95
C TYR A 204 27.73 -46.62 14.38
N ARG A 205 27.32 -45.78 13.42
CA ARG A 205 26.50 -44.59 13.64
C ARG A 205 25.74 -44.21 12.36
N MET A 206 24.72 -43.39 12.51
CA MET A 206 24.14 -42.66 11.38
C MET A 206 25.09 -41.56 10.90
N MET A 207 25.39 -41.58 9.60
CA MET A 207 26.28 -40.65 8.91
C MET A 207 25.55 -39.34 8.56
N LEU A 208 25.00 -38.69 9.59
CA LEU A 208 24.42 -37.34 9.52
C LEU A 208 25.04 -36.47 10.61
N HIS A 209 25.57 -35.31 10.22
CA HIS A 209 26.32 -34.43 11.10
C HIS A 209 25.95 -32.96 10.89
N ALA A 210 25.51 -32.26 11.95
CA ALA A 210 25.23 -30.84 11.95
C ALA A 210 26.54 -30.04 11.88
N HIS A 211 26.99 -29.78 10.66
CA HIS A 211 28.29 -29.18 10.37
C HIS A 211 28.31 -27.67 10.58
N LEU A 212 27.30 -26.94 10.10
CA LEU A 212 27.25 -25.47 10.16
C LEU A 212 26.05 -25.00 10.97
N LEU A 213 26.29 -24.06 11.87
CA LEU A 213 25.28 -23.26 12.52
C LEU A 213 25.64 -21.77 12.44
N HIS A 214 24.83 -21.00 11.71
CA HIS A 214 24.96 -19.55 11.60
C HIS A 214 23.67 -18.86 12.06
N VAL A 215 23.73 -18.21 13.22
CA VAL A 215 22.61 -17.45 13.81
C VAL A 215 22.94 -15.96 13.69
N PRO A 216 22.15 -15.16 12.94
CA PRO A 216 22.41 -13.75 12.71
C PRO A 216 21.98 -12.90 13.93
N LEU A 217 22.70 -13.05 15.04
CA LEU A 217 22.51 -12.31 16.27
C LEU A 217 23.12 -10.90 16.15
N GLU A 218 22.59 -9.95 16.92
CA GLU A 218 23.14 -8.61 17.08
C GLU A 218 23.70 -8.46 18.51
N PRO A 219 24.87 -7.82 18.70
CA PRO A 219 25.67 -7.10 17.71
C PRO A 219 26.60 -7.99 16.86
N GLN A 220 26.85 -9.23 17.27
CA GLN A 220 27.74 -10.16 16.56
C GLN A 220 27.00 -11.47 16.21
N PRO A 221 27.11 -11.97 14.97
CA PRO A 221 26.52 -13.24 14.58
C PRO A 221 27.24 -14.40 15.25
N LEU A 222 26.49 -15.44 15.62
CA LEU A 222 27.06 -16.71 16.06
C LEU A 222 27.32 -17.59 14.84
N PHE A 223 28.59 -17.77 14.49
CA PHE A 223 29.04 -18.62 13.40
C PHE A 223 29.88 -19.77 13.96
N VAL A 224 29.40 -21.00 13.82
CA VAL A 224 30.10 -22.19 14.33
C VAL A 224 30.10 -23.29 13.28
N THR A 225 31.27 -23.88 13.08
CA THR A 225 31.47 -25.08 12.26
C THR A 225 31.99 -26.24 13.12
N ALA A 226 31.35 -27.39 13.01
CA ALA A 226 31.83 -28.65 13.58
C ALA A 226 32.75 -29.36 12.58
N GLY A 227 33.79 -30.06 13.04
CA GLY A 227 34.74 -30.72 12.14
C GLY A 227 34.08 -31.86 11.36
N ASP A 228 34.46 -32.05 10.10
CA ASP A 228 33.92 -33.11 9.24
C ASP A 228 34.30 -34.52 9.77
N PRO A 229 33.33 -35.34 10.21
CA PRO A 229 33.61 -36.71 10.64
C PRO A 229 33.73 -37.72 9.50
N PHE A 230 33.31 -37.38 8.28
CA PHE A 230 33.20 -38.31 7.16
C PHE A 230 34.43 -38.22 6.27
N VAL A 231 35.56 -38.55 6.88
CA VAL A 231 36.88 -38.61 6.26
C VAL A 231 37.49 -39.98 6.52
N SER A 232 38.25 -40.49 5.55
CA SER A 232 38.87 -41.82 5.59
C SER A 232 39.84 -42.02 6.76
N THR A 233 40.37 -40.93 7.32
CA THR A 233 41.23 -40.97 8.52
C THR A 233 40.48 -41.20 9.82
N VAL A 234 39.18 -40.90 9.86
CA VAL A 234 38.30 -41.12 11.02
C VAL A 234 37.55 -42.43 10.88
N ASP A 235 37.03 -42.70 9.68
CA ASP A 235 36.35 -43.94 9.34
C ASP A 235 36.93 -44.53 8.06
N PRO A 236 37.76 -45.59 8.15
CA PRO A 236 38.41 -46.19 6.98
C PRO A 236 37.41 -46.87 6.03
N LYS A 237 36.15 -47.10 6.45
CA LYS A 237 35.11 -47.65 5.57
C LYS A 237 34.69 -46.67 4.49
N TRP A 238 34.86 -45.36 4.70
CA TRP A 238 34.60 -44.34 3.69
C TRP A 238 35.81 -44.17 2.77
N LEU A 239 35.63 -44.50 1.49
CA LEU A 239 36.64 -44.39 0.45
C LEU A 239 36.20 -43.39 -0.63
N PRO A 240 36.61 -42.11 -0.54
CA PRO A 240 36.27 -41.12 -1.56
C PRO A 240 36.99 -41.45 -2.87
N ARG A 241 36.26 -41.40 -4.00
CA ARG A 241 36.82 -41.63 -5.36
C ARG A 241 36.87 -40.37 -6.21
N HIS A 242 35.84 -39.54 -6.12
CA HIS A 242 35.71 -38.35 -6.96
C HIS A 242 35.17 -37.18 -6.15
N SER A 243 35.99 -36.14 -5.96
CA SER A 243 35.58 -34.90 -5.30
C SER A 243 35.09 -33.88 -6.34
N LEU A 244 33.88 -33.36 -6.15
CA LEU A 244 33.30 -32.32 -7.00
C LEU A 244 33.54 -30.92 -6.42
N ARG A 245 33.38 -30.79 -5.10
CA ARG A 245 33.45 -29.52 -4.36
C ARG A 245 34.00 -29.76 -2.97
N THR A 246 34.64 -28.75 -2.38
CA THR A 246 35.02 -28.81 -0.98
C THR A 246 33.85 -28.40 -0.08
N VAL A 247 33.87 -28.88 1.17
CA VAL A 247 32.90 -28.50 2.21
C VAL A 247 32.94 -26.98 2.42
N THR A 248 34.14 -26.40 2.48
CA THR A 248 34.36 -24.97 2.75
C THR A 248 33.77 -24.08 1.65
N ASP A 249 34.07 -24.36 0.38
CA ASP A 249 33.58 -23.55 -0.74
C ASP A 249 32.05 -23.59 -0.82
N THR A 250 31.48 -24.77 -0.58
CA THR A 250 30.02 -24.94 -0.59
C THR A 250 29.36 -24.16 0.55
N VAL A 251 29.95 -24.17 1.75
CA VAL A 251 29.45 -23.38 2.90
C VAL A 251 29.52 -21.89 2.62
N GLU A 252 30.61 -21.40 2.02
CA GLU A 252 30.76 -19.99 1.66
C GLU A 252 29.71 -19.54 0.64
N GLU A 253 29.49 -20.34 -0.41
CA GLU A 253 28.44 -20.10 -1.41
C GLU A 253 27.04 -20.05 -0.78
N LEU A 254 26.74 -20.97 0.15
CA LEU A 254 25.47 -21.01 0.88
C LEU A 254 25.23 -19.73 1.71
N LEU A 255 26.27 -19.22 2.37
CA LEU A 255 26.17 -18.00 3.18
C LEU A 255 25.98 -16.77 2.29
N GLN A 256 26.70 -16.67 1.17
CA GLN A 256 26.58 -15.56 0.24
C GLN A 256 25.16 -15.48 -0.36
N ARG A 257 24.61 -16.62 -0.81
CA ARG A 257 23.22 -16.71 -1.29
C ARG A 257 22.22 -16.26 -0.24
N LYS A 258 22.43 -16.61 1.03
CA LYS A 258 21.54 -16.18 2.13
C LYS A 258 21.56 -14.67 2.33
N VAL A 259 22.74 -14.05 2.28
CA VAL A 259 22.88 -12.58 2.40
C VAL A 259 22.13 -11.87 1.29
N GLU A 260 22.25 -12.33 0.05
CA GLU A 260 21.54 -11.75 -1.11
C GLU A 260 20.01 -11.88 -0.98
N GLN A 261 19.52 -13.04 -0.53
CA GLN A 261 18.08 -13.26 -0.30
C GLN A 261 17.53 -12.34 0.79
N ASP A 262 18.25 -12.20 1.91
CA ASP A 262 17.83 -11.35 3.02
C ASP A 262 17.85 -9.85 2.62
N GLN A 263 18.77 -9.42 1.76
CA GLN A 263 18.80 -8.08 1.19
C GLN A 263 17.59 -7.82 0.27
N LYS A 264 17.29 -8.73 -0.65
CA LYS A 264 16.10 -8.63 -1.54
C LYS A 264 14.81 -8.54 -0.74
N LEU A 265 14.65 -9.37 0.28
CA LEU A 265 13.45 -9.36 1.14
C LEU A 265 13.31 -8.04 1.92
N LYS A 266 14.42 -7.44 2.37
CA LYS A 266 14.42 -6.11 3.01
C LYS A 266 14.00 -5.01 2.04
N GLU A 267 14.47 -5.04 0.80
CA GLU A 267 14.08 -4.08 -0.24
C GLU A 267 12.60 -4.19 -0.62
N GLU A 268 12.08 -5.40 -0.77
CA GLU A 268 10.65 -5.62 -1.06
C GLU A 268 9.75 -5.09 0.05
N LYS A 269 10.07 -5.40 1.31
CA LYS A 269 9.34 -4.86 2.47
C LYS A 269 9.39 -3.33 2.53
N LYS A 270 10.52 -2.73 2.13
CA LYS A 270 10.66 -1.27 2.07
C LYS A 270 9.76 -0.68 0.97
N LYS A 271 9.78 -1.25 -0.23
CA LYS A 271 8.91 -0.83 -1.36
C LYS A 271 7.43 -0.94 -1.01
N GLU A 272 7.02 -2.03 -0.36
CA GLU A 272 5.62 -2.23 0.06
C GLU A 272 5.18 -1.18 1.10
N LYS A 273 6.08 -0.84 2.04
CA LYS A 273 5.82 0.20 3.05
C LYS A 273 5.70 1.59 2.41
N GLU A 274 6.56 1.92 1.46
CA GLU A 274 6.52 3.17 0.70
C GLU A 274 5.23 3.30 -0.12
N GLN A 275 4.81 2.24 -0.82
CA GLN A 275 3.55 2.22 -1.57
C GLN A 275 2.31 2.42 -0.67
N LYS A 276 2.26 1.73 0.48
CA LYS A 276 1.17 1.90 1.46
C LYS A 276 1.12 3.31 2.02
N GLU A 277 2.27 3.96 2.20
CA GLU A 277 2.34 5.34 2.65
C GLU A 277 1.87 6.32 1.57
N GLU A 278 2.23 6.11 0.30
CA GLU A 278 1.79 6.94 -0.81
C GLU A 278 0.27 6.88 -1.03
N GLU A 279 -0.34 5.69 -0.93
CA GLU A 279 -1.79 5.55 -1.01
C GLU A 279 -2.51 6.29 0.12
N ARG A 280 -1.97 6.26 1.34
CA ARG A 280 -2.50 7.02 2.48
C ARG A 280 -2.41 8.52 2.24
N ARG A 281 -1.31 9.02 1.68
CA ARG A 281 -1.17 10.44 1.28
C ARG A 281 -2.21 10.85 0.25
N LYS A 282 -2.43 10.03 -0.79
CA LYS A 282 -3.46 10.29 -1.82
C LYS A 282 -4.88 10.35 -1.25
N ARG A 283 -5.21 9.51 -0.26
CA ARG A 283 -6.51 9.54 0.43
C ARG A 283 -6.67 10.78 1.32
N SER A 284 -5.62 11.16 2.04
CA SER A 284 -5.62 12.40 2.83
C SER A 284 -5.82 13.62 1.94
N MET A 285 -5.15 13.66 0.78
CA MET A 285 -5.24 14.77 -0.17
C MET A 285 -6.66 15.00 -0.69
N LYS A 286 -7.40 13.92 -1.02
CA LYS A 286 -8.80 14.00 -1.46
C LYS A 286 -9.75 14.53 -0.38
N LYS A 287 -9.46 14.29 0.90
CA LYS A 287 -10.28 14.78 2.01
C LYS A 287 -10.13 16.29 2.21
N THR A 288 -8.90 16.80 2.05
CA THR A 288 -8.58 18.23 2.19
C THR A 288 -9.18 19.11 1.08
N GLU A 289 -9.30 18.61 -0.15
CA GLU A 289 -9.91 19.34 -1.27
C GLU A 289 -11.40 19.68 -1.03
N SER A 290 -12.14 18.80 -0.35
CA SER A 290 -13.56 19.02 -0.04
C SER A 290 -13.77 20.07 1.06
N GLU A 291 -12.91 20.10 2.08
CA GLU A 291 -13.01 21.01 3.22
C GLU A 291 -12.54 22.44 2.86
N GLY A 292 -11.52 22.57 2.02
CA GLY A 292 -11.03 23.87 1.54
C GLY A 292 -12.06 24.62 0.68
N SER A 293 -12.80 23.89 -0.16
CA SER A 293 -13.73 24.49 -1.13
C SER A 293 -14.90 25.22 -0.44
N VAL A 294 -15.43 24.66 0.64
CA VAL A 294 -16.51 25.25 1.44
C VAL A 294 -16.04 26.51 2.17
N THR A 295 -14.83 26.46 2.74
CA THR A 295 -14.21 27.58 3.45
C THR A 295 -13.97 28.76 2.49
N ALA A 296 -13.38 28.50 1.33
CA ALA A 296 -13.11 29.55 0.34
C ALA A 296 -14.39 30.15 -0.26
N MET A 297 -15.41 29.32 -0.52
CA MET A 297 -16.71 29.80 -1.01
C MET A 297 -17.42 30.69 0.02
N THR A 298 -17.24 30.44 1.31
CA THR A 298 -17.80 31.26 2.39
C THR A 298 -17.11 32.62 2.49
N VAL A 299 -15.78 32.65 2.43
CA VAL A 299 -15.00 33.90 2.50
C VAL A 299 -15.31 34.81 1.32
N PHE A 300 -15.39 34.26 0.10
CA PHE A 300 -15.61 35.05 -1.12
C PHE A 300 -17.06 35.08 -1.58
N PHE A 301 -18.01 34.70 -0.73
CA PHE A 301 -19.44 34.73 -1.04
C PHE A 301 -19.96 36.13 -1.44
N PRO A 302 -19.52 37.24 -0.81
CA PRO A 302 -19.95 38.58 -1.22
C PRO A 302 -19.66 38.91 -2.69
N LEU A 303 -18.54 38.41 -3.24
CA LEU A 303 -18.20 38.60 -4.65
C LEU A 303 -19.17 37.86 -5.59
N ASP A 304 -19.69 36.71 -5.16
CA ASP A 304 -20.72 35.98 -5.90
C ASP A 304 -22.05 36.75 -5.93
N THR A 305 -22.42 37.38 -4.81
CA THR A 305 -23.61 38.21 -4.70
C THR A 305 -23.51 39.46 -5.57
N ALA A 306 -22.38 40.17 -5.53
CA ALA A 306 -22.14 41.34 -6.38
C ALA A 306 -22.22 40.98 -7.88
N ARG A 307 -21.59 39.86 -8.27
CA ARG A 307 -21.66 39.33 -9.62
C ARG A 307 -23.10 39.04 -10.04
N LEU A 308 -23.84 38.28 -9.23
CA LEU A 308 -25.18 37.84 -9.58
C LEU A 308 -26.14 39.03 -9.75
N ARG A 309 -26.03 40.04 -8.89
CA ARG A 309 -26.82 41.28 -9.03
C ARG A 309 -26.50 42.05 -10.31
N LEU A 310 -25.23 42.16 -10.68
CA LEU A 310 -24.83 42.79 -11.95
C LEU A 310 -25.32 42.03 -13.19
N GLN A 311 -25.43 40.71 -13.10
CA GLN A 311 -25.88 39.89 -14.22
C GLN A 311 -27.39 39.99 -14.46
N VAL A 312 -28.17 40.12 -13.37
CA VAL A 312 -29.64 40.13 -13.39
C VAL A 312 -30.23 41.55 -13.42
N ASP A 313 -29.67 42.52 -12.70
CA ASP A 313 -30.14 43.92 -12.70
C ASP A 313 -29.46 44.73 -13.82
N GLU A 314 -30.10 44.76 -15.00
CA GLU A 314 -29.53 45.34 -16.21
C GLU A 314 -29.26 46.85 -16.10
N ASN A 315 -30.07 47.57 -15.32
CA ASN A 315 -30.08 49.03 -15.23
C ASN A 315 -29.09 49.59 -14.18
N ARG A 316 -28.42 48.73 -13.39
CA ARG A 316 -27.48 49.17 -12.36
C ARG A 316 -26.16 49.63 -12.99
N LYS A 317 -25.91 50.95 -13.02
CA LYS A 317 -24.73 51.63 -13.62
C LYS A 317 -23.48 51.62 -12.74
N ALA A 318 -23.18 50.55 -12.02
CA ALA A 318 -22.00 50.52 -11.16
C ALA A 318 -20.76 50.04 -11.92
N LYS A 319 -19.65 50.79 -11.79
CA LYS A 319 -18.42 50.62 -12.59
C LYS A 319 -17.37 49.68 -11.97
N SER A 320 -17.47 49.32 -10.70
CA SER A 320 -16.48 48.46 -10.00
C SER A 320 -17.09 47.58 -8.92
N THR A 321 -16.46 46.43 -8.66
CA THR A 321 -16.94 45.42 -7.68
C THR A 321 -17.05 45.96 -6.24
N PRO A 322 -16.09 46.74 -5.70
CA PRO A 322 -16.18 47.26 -4.33
C PRO A 322 -17.28 48.31 -4.14
N ALA A 323 -17.54 49.13 -5.16
CA ALA A 323 -18.59 50.17 -5.10
C ALA A 323 -19.99 49.54 -4.97
N ILE A 324 -20.20 48.40 -5.63
CA ILE A 324 -21.47 47.66 -5.58
C ILE A 324 -21.66 47.01 -4.21
N LEU A 325 -20.61 46.42 -3.66
CA LEU A 325 -20.68 45.85 -2.32
C LEU A 325 -21.00 46.91 -1.26
N ALA A 326 -20.37 48.09 -1.35
CA ALA A 326 -20.67 49.22 -0.49
C ALA A 326 -22.12 49.72 -0.65
N GLU A 327 -22.62 49.78 -1.88
CA GLU A 327 -24.02 50.14 -2.18
C GLU A 327 -25.02 49.12 -1.60
N ILE A 328 -24.76 47.82 -1.75
CA ILE A 328 -25.59 46.74 -1.18
C ILE A 328 -25.63 46.84 0.35
N ILE A 329 -24.49 47.04 0.99
CA ILE A 329 -24.38 47.19 2.44
C ILE A 329 -25.17 48.40 2.93
N LYS A 330 -25.12 49.51 2.19
CA LYS A 330 -25.84 50.74 2.52
C LYS A 330 -27.36 50.65 2.29
N GLU A 331 -27.80 49.94 1.26
CA GLU A 331 -29.23 49.84 0.87
C GLU A 331 -30.01 48.77 1.65
N GLU A 332 -29.33 47.69 2.06
CA GLU A 332 -29.97 46.46 2.56
C GLU A 332 -29.33 45.91 3.85
N GLY A 333 -28.24 46.53 4.33
CA GLY A 333 -27.57 46.18 5.58
C GLY A 333 -26.37 45.23 5.44
N LEU A 334 -25.65 45.03 6.54
CA LEU A 334 -24.37 44.28 6.60
C LEU A 334 -24.49 42.78 6.28
N LEU A 335 -25.66 42.17 6.52
CA LEU A 335 -25.92 40.75 6.25
C LEU A 335 -26.42 40.48 4.81
N ALA A 336 -26.76 41.52 4.05
CA ALA A 336 -27.31 41.38 2.70
C ALA A 336 -26.36 40.66 1.70
N PRO A 337 -25.02 40.87 1.73
CA PRO A 337 -24.10 40.14 0.85
C PRO A 337 -24.06 38.63 1.09
N TYR A 338 -24.44 38.16 2.29
CA TYR A 338 -24.47 36.74 2.68
C TYR A 338 -25.86 36.09 2.53
N ARG A 339 -26.84 36.83 2.00
CA ARG A 339 -28.19 36.29 1.78
C ARG A 339 -28.16 35.11 0.81
N GLY A 340 -28.74 33.98 1.22
CA GLY A 340 -28.75 32.75 0.42
C GLY A 340 -27.44 31.94 0.46
N TRP A 341 -26.53 32.22 1.40
CA TRP A 341 -25.30 31.44 1.61
C TRP A 341 -25.57 29.96 1.96
N PHE A 342 -26.48 29.71 2.90
CA PHE A 342 -26.78 28.35 3.36
C PHE A 342 -27.33 27.42 2.24
N PRO A 343 -28.34 27.83 1.44
CA PRO A 343 -28.81 27.03 0.30
C PRO A 343 -27.71 26.66 -0.70
N VAL A 344 -26.74 27.56 -0.92
CA VAL A 344 -25.65 27.37 -1.87
C VAL A 344 -24.66 26.32 -1.40
N ILE A 345 -24.29 26.35 -0.11
CA ILE A 345 -23.42 25.32 0.45
C ILE A 345 -24.11 23.97 0.41
N CYS A 346 -25.38 23.91 0.85
CA CYS A 346 -26.15 22.66 0.83
C CYS A 346 -26.19 22.07 -0.59
N SER A 347 -26.45 22.91 -1.59
CA SER A 347 -26.51 22.47 -2.99
C SER A 347 -25.14 22.12 -3.57
N LEU A 348 -24.07 22.78 -3.12
CA LEU A 348 -22.70 22.44 -3.49
C LEU A 348 -22.30 21.06 -2.93
N CYS A 349 -22.66 20.77 -1.68
CA CYS A 349 -22.46 19.45 -1.07
C CYS A 349 -23.22 18.36 -1.83
N CYS A 350 -24.50 18.58 -2.13
CA CYS A 350 -25.30 17.65 -2.93
C CYS A 350 -24.71 17.45 -4.34
N SER A 351 -24.27 18.52 -4.99
CA SER A 351 -23.70 18.44 -6.34
C SER A 351 -22.36 17.70 -6.35
N ASN A 352 -21.48 17.96 -5.39
CA ASN A 352 -20.22 17.23 -5.28
C ASN A 352 -20.47 15.74 -5.01
N PHE A 353 -21.42 15.40 -4.13
CA PHE A 353 -21.80 14.02 -3.86
C PHE A 353 -22.28 13.30 -5.14
N VAL A 354 -23.24 13.88 -5.86
CA VAL A 354 -23.77 13.31 -7.10
C VAL A 354 -22.68 13.16 -8.15
N TYR A 355 -21.84 14.18 -8.34
CA TYR A 355 -20.74 14.14 -9.29
C TYR A 355 -19.75 13.02 -8.99
N PHE A 356 -19.23 12.93 -7.76
CA PHE A 356 -18.25 11.91 -7.39
C PHE A 356 -18.83 10.50 -7.38
N TYR A 357 -20.08 10.34 -6.93
CA TYR A 357 -20.78 9.06 -6.97
C TYR A 357 -20.91 8.56 -8.40
N CYS A 358 -21.48 9.38 -9.30
CA CYS A 358 -21.60 9.03 -10.72
C CYS A 358 -20.23 8.79 -11.36
N PHE A 359 -19.23 9.63 -11.10
CA PHE A 359 -17.88 9.47 -11.62
C PHE A 359 -17.29 8.10 -11.23
N ASN A 360 -17.38 7.69 -9.97
CA ASN A 360 -16.85 6.40 -9.51
C ASN A 360 -17.65 5.22 -10.06
N CYS A 361 -18.98 5.32 -10.15
CA CYS A 361 -19.81 4.27 -10.78
C CYS A 361 -19.45 4.09 -12.26
N LEU A 362 -19.37 5.18 -13.03
CA LEU A 362 -18.96 5.14 -14.44
C LEU A 362 -17.53 4.61 -14.60
N LYS A 363 -16.59 5.09 -13.78
CA LYS A 363 -15.20 4.63 -13.78
C LYS A 363 -15.09 3.13 -13.47
N SER A 364 -15.79 2.65 -12.44
CA SER A 364 -15.81 1.24 -12.05
C SER A 364 -16.44 0.32 -13.10
N THR A 365 -17.36 0.85 -13.92
CA THR A 365 -18.05 0.07 -14.95
C THR A 365 -17.23 0.03 -16.24
N TRP A 366 -16.57 1.15 -16.59
CA TRP A 366 -15.89 1.33 -17.87
C TRP A 366 -14.41 0.89 -17.85
N LEU A 367 -13.73 0.91 -16.70
CA LEU A 367 -12.30 0.57 -16.56
C LEU A 367 -12.04 -0.83 -15.99
N LYS A 368 -13.00 -1.77 -16.09
CA LYS A 368 -12.71 -3.20 -15.81
C LYS A 368 -11.65 -3.72 -16.80
N GLY A 369 -10.38 -3.68 -16.41
CA GLY A 369 -9.27 -4.34 -17.09
C GLY A 369 -8.43 -3.52 -18.09
N LYS A 370 -8.55 -2.19 -18.16
CA LYS A 370 -7.69 -1.36 -19.04
C LYS A 370 -6.95 -0.25 -18.25
N GLN A 371 -5.69 -0.02 -18.58
CA GLN A 371 -4.92 1.12 -18.05
C GLN A 371 -5.59 2.44 -18.45
N SER A 372 -5.72 3.36 -17.49
CA SER A 372 -6.39 4.65 -17.70
C SER A 372 -5.58 5.55 -18.61
N ALA A 373 -6.13 5.88 -19.79
CA ALA A 373 -5.62 6.98 -20.59
C ALA A 373 -6.25 8.31 -20.13
N SER A 374 -5.47 9.39 -20.07
CA SER A 374 -5.93 10.73 -19.65
C SER A 374 -7.19 11.22 -20.39
N SER A 375 -7.34 10.83 -21.67
CA SER A 375 -8.53 11.12 -22.48
C SER A 375 -9.79 10.37 -22.02
N THR A 376 -9.66 9.13 -21.55
CA THR A 376 -10.79 8.33 -21.05
C THR A 376 -11.32 8.86 -19.73
N ASP A 377 -10.43 9.31 -18.84
CA ASP A 377 -10.81 9.97 -17.59
C ASP A 377 -11.56 11.30 -17.83
N LEU A 378 -11.16 12.06 -18.86
CA LEU A 378 -11.85 13.29 -19.26
C LEU A 378 -13.28 13.02 -19.77
N LEU A 379 -13.47 11.98 -20.60
CA LEU A 379 -14.79 11.60 -21.12
C LEU A 379 -15.73 11.12 -20.01
N VAL A 380 -15.23 10.31 -19.08
CA VAL A 380 -15.99 9.89 -17.89
C VAL A 380 -16.35 11.10 -17.02
N GLY A 381 -15.42 12.06 -16.88
CA GLY A 381 -15.65 13.32 -16.19
C GLY A 381 -16.77 14.16 -16.81
N ILE A 382 -16.81 14.27 -18.14
CA ILE A 382 -17.87 14.99 -18.87
C ILE A 382 -19.21 14.28 -18.71
N ALA A 383 -19.26 12.95 -18.84
CA ALA A 383 -20.48 12.18 -18.67
C ALA A 383 -21.06 12.33 -17.24
N ALA A 384 -20.22 12.21 -16.21
CA ALA A 384 -20.61 12.45 -14.82
C ALA A 384 -21.08 13.90 -14.59
N GLY A 385 -20.44 14.87 -15.26
CA GLY A 385 -20.83 16.28 -15.24
C GLY A 385 -22.23 16.54 -15.82
N ILE A 386 -22.57 15.90 -16.95
CA ILE A 386 -23.90 16.00 -17.57
C ILE A 386 -24.97 15.47 -16.62
N VAL A 387 -24.76 14.30 -16.03
CA VAL A 387 -25.71 13.70 -15.06
C VAL A 387 -25.87 14.62 -13.85
N ASN A 388 -24.76 15.14 -13.30
CA ASN A 388 -24.80 16.08 -12.18
C ASN A 388 -25.63 17.34 -12.52
N VAL A 389 -25.45 17.92 -13.71
CA VAL A 389 -26.24 19.10 -14.13
C VAL A 389 -27.73 18.76 -14.20
N LEU A 390 -28.12 17.64 -14.81
CA LEU A 390 -29.53 17.26 -14.93
C LEU A 390 -30.21 17.08 -13.57
N VAL A 391 -29.50 16.49 -12.61
CA VAL A 391 -30.01 16.22 -11.25
C VAL A 391 -30.03 17.49 -10.39
N THR A 392 -29.01 18.36 -10.50
CA THR A 392 -28.82 19.48 -9.57
C THR A 392 -29.37 20.81 -10.06
N THR A 393 -29.76 20.94 -11.33
CA THR A 393 -30.30 22.21 -11.86
C THR A 393 -31.49 22.75 -11.06
N PRO A 394 -32.45 21.95 -10.58
CA PRO A 394 -33.53 22.41 -9.70
C PRO A 394 -33.03 23.12 -8.44
N LEU A 395 -32.01 22.57 -7.78
CA LEU A 395 -31.37 23.18 -6.61
C LEU A 395 -30.73 24.52 -6.96
N TRP A 396 -30.07 24.61 -8.12
CA TRP A 396 -29.44 25.85 -8.58
C TRP A 396 -30.45 26.95 -8.94
N VAL A 397 -31.62 26.61 -9.47
CA VAL A 397 -32.71 27.57 -9.74
C VAL A 397 -33.23 28.15 -8.42
N VAL A 398 -33.55 27.30 -7.45
CA VAL A 398 -34.00 27.71 -6.11
C VAL A 398 -32.98 28.59 -5.41
N ASN A 399 -31.69 28.21 -5.43
CA ASN A 399 -30.63 29.02 -4.83
C ASN A 399 -30.52 30.41 -5.45
N THR A 400 -30.61 30.49 -6.78
CA THR A 400 -30.49 31.77 -7.50
C THR A 400 -31.62 32.71 -7.12
N ARG A 401 -32.83 32.19 -6.92
CA ARG A 401 -34.01 32.97 -6.50
C ARG A 401 -33.95 33.36 -5.02
N LEU A 402 -33.53 32.46 -4.13
CA LEU A 402 -33.33 32.76 -2.71
C LEU A 402 -32.24 33.81 -2.46
N LYS A 403 -31.16 33.81 -3.28
CA LYS A 403 -30.12 34.85 -3.23
C LYS A 403 -30.64 36.23 -3.61
N LEU A 404 -31.54 36.27 -4.59
CA LEU A 404 -32.06 37.49 -5.19
C LEU A 404 -33.34 37.99 -4.49
N GLN A 405 -33.92 37.17 -3.60
CA GLN A 405 -35.07 37.53 -2.77
C GLN A 405 -34.77 38.80 -1.96
N GLY A 406 -35.76 39.69 -1.86
CA GLY A 406 -35.70 40.94 -1.09
C GLY A 406 -34.57 41.90 -1.48
N SER A 407 -33.96 41.73 -2.67
CA SER A 407 -33.04 42.71 -3.24
C SER A 407 -33.82 43.87 -3.86
N LYS A 408 -33.36 45.10 -3.67
CA LYS A 408 -33.97 46.27 -4.33
C LYS A 408 -33.48 46.36 -5.78
N PHE A 409 -34.29 45.87 -6.72
CA PHE A 409 -34.01 45.97 -8.15
C PHE A 409 -34.32 47.37 -8.68
N ARG A 410 -33.45 47.89 -9.56
CA ARG A 410 -33.70 49.15 -10.27
C ARG A 410 -34.61 48.98 -11.48
N ASN A 411 -34.94 47.75 -11.84
CA ASN A 411 -35.83 47.43 -12.95
C ASN A 411 -37.27 47.29 -12.45
N THR A 412 -38.19 48.07 -13.01
CA THR A 412 -39.60 48.16 -12.59
C THR A 412 -40.43 46.91 -12.93
N ASP A 413 -39.90 46.03 -13.77
CA ASP A 413 -40.56 44.80 -14.23
C ASP A 413 -40.36 43.58 -13.29
N ILE A 414 -39.57 43.73 -12.22
CA ILE A 414 -39.18 42.64 -11.31
C ILE A 414 -40.04 42.68 -10.05
N GLN A 415 -40.84 41.63 -9.82
CA GLN A 415 -41.69 41.52 -8.63
C GLN A 415 -40.90 40.92 -7.45
N PRO A 416 -40.95 41.52 -6.26
CA PRO A 416 -40.28 40.98 -5.08
C PRO A 416 -40.94 39.67 -4.65
N THR A 417 -40.17 38.58 -4.62
CA THR A 417 -40.62 37.27 -4.12
C THR A 417 -40.34 37.15 -2.62
N ASN A 418 -41.17 36.38 -1.91
CA ASN A 418 -40.96 36.09 -0.49
C ASN A 418 -41.09 34.58 -0.21
N TYR A 419 -39.94 33.92 -0.06
CA TYR A 419 -39.82 32.52 0.30
C TYR A 419 -39.40 32.39 1.77
N ALA A 420 -40.02 31.49 2.52
CA ALA A 420 -39.66 31.18 3.91
C ALA A 420 -38.45 30.23 4.01
N GLY A 421 -38.11 29.52 2.93
CA GLY A 421 -36.97 28.58 2.90
C GLY A 421 -36.85 27.82 1.57
N ILE A 422 -35.94 26.83 1.53
CA ILE A 422 -35.66 26.03 0.33
C ILE A 422 -36.88 25.23 -0.13
N LEU A 423 -37.55 24.53 0.79
CA LEU A 423 -38.72 23.69 0.49
C LEU A 423 -39.93 24.52 0.05
N ASP A 424 -40.15 25.67 0.68
CA ASP A 424 -41.20 26.61 0.31
C ASP A 424 -40.94 27.23 -1.07
N ALA A 425 -39.69 27.59 -1.37
CA ALA A 425 -39.31 28.03 -2.71
C ALA A 425 -39.53 26.95 -3.77
N PHE A 426 -39.23 25.67 -3.47
CA PHE A 426 -39.56 24.56 -4.37
C PHE A 426 -41.07 24.47 -4.63
N ALA A 427 -41.88 24.49 -3.58
CA ALA A 427 -43.33 24.38 -3.69
C ALA A 427 -43.95 25.54 -4.49
N GLN A 428 -43.57 26.79 -4.18
CA GLN A 428 -44.07 27.99 -4.88
C GLN A 428 -43.69 27.98 -6.36
N ILE A 429 -42.44 27.67 -6.71
CA ILE A 429 -42.01 27.62 -8.12
C ILE A 429 -42.78 26.55 -8.90
N THR A 430 -42.99 25.37 -8.30
CA THR A 430 -43.77 24.31 -8.97
C THR A 430 -45.25 24.65 -9.13
N ARG A 431 -45.82 25.42 -8.20
CA ARG A 431 -47.22 25.83 -8.22
C ARG A 431 -47.47 26.98 -9.20
N ASP A 432 -46.60 27.98 -9.22
CA ASP A 432 -46.83 29.24 -9.93
C ASP A 432 -46.28 29.23 -11.37
N GLU A 433 -45.17 28.52 -11.62
CA GLU A 433 -44.49 28.48 -12.93
C GLU A 433 -44.43 27.07 -13.55
N GLY A 434 -44.84 26.05 -12.78
CA GLY A 434 -44.84 24.65 -13.19
C GLY A 434 -43.50 23.93 -13.01
N VAL A 435 -43.55 22.60 -13.03
CA VAL A 435 -42.39 21.71 -12.80
C VAL A 435 -41.24 21.96 -13.78
N GLY A 436 -41.54 22.40 -15.00
CA GLY A 436 -40.52 22.70 -16.02
C GLY A 436 -39.63 23.90 -15.69
N ALA A 437 -40.10 24.84 -14.85
CA ALA A 437 -39.35 26.04 -14.48
C ALA A 437 -38.10 25.72 -13.64
N LEU A 438 -38.10 24.60 -12.91
CA LEU A 438 -36.95 24.11 -12.15
C LEU A 438 -35.76 23.72 -13.02
N TRP A 439 -35.96 23.48 -14.32
CA TRP A 439 -34.89 23.18 -15.28
C TRP A 439 -34.52 24.37 -16.16
N ASN A 440 -35.00 25.58 -15.83
CA ASN A 440 -34.59 26.78 -16.54
C ASN A 440 -33.08 27.02 -16.39
N GLY A 441 -32.40 27.12 -17.54
CA GLY A 441 -30.94 27.25 -17.58
C GLY A 441 -30.16 25.92 -17.67
N THR A 442 -30.83 24.77 -17.84
CA THR A 442 -30.16 23.47 -18.06
C THR A 442 -29.26 23.48 -19.30
N ILE A 443 -29.76 24.00 -20.44
CA ILE A 443 -29.01 23.99 -21.71
C ILE A 443 -27.69 24.79 -21.61
N PRO A 444 -27.67 26.05 -21.09
CA PRO A 444 -26.42 26.73 -20.80
C PRO A 444 -25.51 25.97 -19.82
N SER A 445 -26.10 25.34 -18.80
CA SER A 445 -25.34 24.60 -17.79
C SER A 445 -24.62 23.38 -18.38
N LEU A 446 -25.23 22.69 -19.35
CA LEU A 446 -24.63 21.55 -20.06
C LEU A 446 -23.42 21.97 -20.89
N PHE A 447 -23.50 23.08 -21.61
CA PHE A 447 -22.35 23.63 -22.32
C PHE A 447 -21.25 24.09 -21.36
N LEU A 448 -21.60 24.53 -20.15
CA LEU A 448 -20.63 24.90 -19.13
C LEU A 448 -19.92 23.70 -18.48
N VAL A 449 -20.41 22.46 -18.66
CA VAL A 449 -19.69 21.24 -18.27
C VAL A 449 -18.36 21.09 -19.02
N PHE A 450 -18.22 21.72 -20.19
CA PHE A 450 -16.95 21.74 -20.94
C PHE A 450 -15.94 22.77 -20.42
N ASN A 451 -16.31 23.64 -19.47
CA ASN A 451 -15.40 24.65 -18.93
C ASN A 451 -14.09 24.06 -18.36
N PRO A 452 -14.11 22.97 -17.55
CA PRO A 452 -12.89 22.31 -17.09
C PRO A 452 -12.03 21.73 -18.24
N ALA A 453 -12.66 21.26 -19.32
CA ALA A 453 -11.93 20.75 -20.49
C ALA A 453 -11.16 21.88 -21.21
N ILE A 454 -11.80 23.05 -21.38
CA ILE A 454 -11.15 24.25 -21.93
C ILE A 454 -10.01 24.70 -21.01
N GLN A 455 -10.23 24.72 -19.69
CA GLN A 455 -9.19 25.05 -18.72
C GLN A 455 -8.00 24.09 -18.83
N PHE A 456 -8.24 22.77 -18.89
CA PHE A 456 -7.17 21.77 -18.99
C PHE A 456 -6.37 21.92 -20.29
N MET A 457 -7.04 22.16 -21.41
CA MET A 457 -6.40 22.41 -22.70
C MET A 457 -5.46 23.61 -22.65
N ILE A 458 -5.91 24.73 -22.07
CA ILE A 458 -5.10 25.94 -21.93
C ILE A 458 -3.96 25.71 -20.94
N TYR A 459 -4.21 25.03 -19.83
CA TYR A 459 -3.21 24.69 -18.83
C TYR A 459 -2.07 23.85 -19.43
N GLU A 460 -2.39 22.78 -20.16
CA GLU A 460 -1.40 21.94 -20.84
C GLU A 460 -0.66 22.71 -21.95
N GLY A 461 -1.36 23.58 -22.68
CA GLY A 461 -0.74 24.45 -23.68
C GLY A 461 0.32 25.38 -23.09
N LEU A 462 -0.04 26.13 -22.04
CA LEU A 462 0.85 27.05 -21.33
C LEU A 462 2.02 26.30 -20.66
N LYS A 463 1.73 25.16 -20.03
CA LYS A 463 2.75 24.31 -19.39
C LYS A 463 3.77 23.78 -20.41
N ARG A 464 3.34 23.41 -21.61
CA ARG A 464 4.23 22.97 -22.70
C ARG A 464 5.11 24.10 -23.23
N GLN A 465 4.58 25.32 -23.33
CA GLN A 465 5.37 26.48 -23.75
C GLN A 465 6.46 26.81 -22.72
N LEU A 466 6.10 26.86 -21.43
CA LEU A 466 7.07 27.18 -20.38
C LEU A 466 8.16 26.11 -20.20
N ARG A 467 7.82 24.83 -20.39
CA ARG A 467 8.82 23.73 -20.38
C ARG A 467 9.79 23.77 -21.56
N LYS A 468 9.42 24.39 -22.68
CA LYS A 468 10.34 24.57 -23.81
C LYS A 468 11.40 25.64 -23.50
N GLU A 469 11.04 26.64 -22.69
CA GLU A 469 11.95 27.74 -22.32
C GLU A 469 12.79 27.43 -21.07
N VAL A 470 12.27 26.61 -20.15
CA VAL A 470 12.99 26.25 -18.92
C VAL A 470 12.97 24.73 -18.70
N PRO A 471 14.08 24.00 -18.91
CA PRO A 471 14.19 22.56 -18.68
C PRO A 471 14.39 22.21 -17.19
N ARG A 472 13.56 22.78 -16.30
CA ARG A 472 13.53 22.47 -14.86
C ARG A 472 12.14 22.01 -14.43
N GLU A 473 12.04 21.35 -13.28
CA GLU A 473 10.74 21.08 -12.67
C GLU A 473 10.07 22.41 -12.23
N LEU A 474 8.81 22.60 -12.63
CA LEU A 474 8.07 23.84 -12.37
C LEU A 474 7.81 24.01 -10.86
N SER A 475 8.04 25.21 -10.35
CA SER A 475 7.73 25.57 -8.96
C SER A 475 6.22 25.51 -8.69
N SER A 476 5.83 25.24 -7.45
CA SER A 476 4.41 25.23 -7.02
C SER A 476 3.70 26.55 -7.31
N LEU A 477 4.42 27.68 -7.23
CA LEU A 477 3.88 29.00 -7.55
C LEU A 477 3.68 29.19 -9.06
N GLU A 478 4.60 28.69 -9.90
CA GLU A 478 4.46 28.74 -11.36
C GLU A 478 3.25 27.91 -11.82
N ILE A 479 3.09 26.71 -11.27
CA ILE A 479 1.93 25.84 -11.52
C ILE A 479 0.63 26.54 -11.11
N PHE A 480 0.64 27.22 -9.96
CA PHE A 480 -0.50 27.99 -9.48
C PHE A 480 -0.87 29.12 -10.44
N VAL A 481 0.12 29.93 -10.88
CA VAL A 481 -0.10 31.05 -11.81
C VAL A 481 -0.64 30.56 -13.16
N ILE A 482 -0.05 29.49 -13.71
CA ILE A 482 -0.53 28.89 -14.98
C ILE A 482 -1.98 28.39 -14.81
N GLY A 483 -2.28 27.74 -13.69
CA GLY A 483 -3.64 27.31 -13.35
C GLY A 483 -4.63 28.47 -13.26
N ALA A 484 -4.24 29.58 -12.64
CA ALA A 484 -5.07 30.78 -12.49
C ALA A 484 -5.33 31.44 -13.85
N ILE A 485 -4.32 31.59 -14.71
CA ILE A 485 -4.45 32.13 -16.06
C ILE A 485 -5.37 31.23 -16.90
N ALA A 486 -5.14 29.92 -16.88
CA ALA A 486 -5.97 28.97 -17.63
C ALA A 486 -7.45 29.06 -17.22
N LYS A 487 -7.72 29.16 -15.91
CA LYS A 487 -9.08 29.30 -15.39
C LYS A 487 -9.71 30.65 -15.74
N ALA A 488 -8.93 31.73 -15.73
CA ALA A 488 -9.39 33.05 -16.15
C ALA A 488 -9.80 33.07 -17.62
N VAL A 489 -8.96 32.53 -18.52
CA VAL A 489 -9.26 32.45 -19.96
C VAL A 489 -10.49 31.58 -20.22
N ALA A 490 -10.56 30.39 -19.62
CA ALA A 490 -11.74 29.51 -19.76
C ALA A 490 -13.02 30.19 -19.25
N THR A 491 -12.93 30.93 -18.15
CA THR A 491 -14.07 31.68 -17.59
C THR A 491 -14.51 32.79 -18.53
N THR A 492 -13.58 33.58 -19.09
CA THR A 492 -13.91 34.67 -20.03
C THR A 492 -14.58 34.13 -21.30
N VAL A 493 -14.06 33.05 -21.87
CA VAL A 493 -14.64 32.41 -23.06
C VAL A 493 -16.08 31.93 -22.80
N THR A 494 -16.32 31.36 -21.62
CA THR A 494 -17.64 30.81 -21.26
C THR A 494 -18.57 31.83 -20.59
N TYR A 495 -18.09 33.06 -20.32
CA TYR A 495 -18.80 34.05 -19.51
C TYR A 495 -20.14 34.51 -20.09
N PRO A 496 -20.28 34.78 -21.41
CA PRO A 496 -21.55 35.19 -22.00
C PRO A 496 -22.67 34.17 -21.72
N LEU A 497 -22.31 32.88 -21.74
CA LEU A 497 -23.24 31.80 -21.46
C LEU A 497 -23.59 31.72 -19.96
N GLN A 498 -22.63 31.98 -19.07
CA GLN A 498 -22.88 32.07 -17.63
C GLN A 498 -23.84 33.22 -17.30
N THR A 499 -23.73 34.35 -17.99
CA THR A 499 -24.62 35.49 -17.82
C THR A 499 -26.06 35.13 -18.18
N ILE A 500 -26.28 34.45 -19.31
CA ILE A 500 -27.63 33.97 -19.71
C ILE A 500 -28.16 32.96 -18.72
N GLN A 501 -27.31 32.04 -18.25
CA GLN A 501 -27.69 31.02 -17.28
C GLN A 501 -28.28 31.65 -16.02
N SER A 502 -27.63 32.67 -15.46
CA SER A 502 -28.11 33.37 -14.25
C SER A 502 -29.46 34.05 -14.47
N ILE A 503 -29.68 34.67 -15.63
CA ILE A 503 -30.96 35.30 -15.99
C ILE A 503 -32.08 34.26 -16.11
N LEU A 504 -31.81 33.16 -16.84
CA LEU A 504 -32.80 32.11 -17.05
C LEU A 504 -33.21 31.44 -15.74
N ARG A 505 -32.26 31.25 -14.81
CA ARG A 505 -32.54 30.70 -13.47
C ARG A 505 -33.37 31.63 -12.59
N PHE A 506 -33.25 32.95 -12.78
CA PHE A 506 -34.08 33.93 -12.09
C PHE A 506 -35.53 33.90 -12.57
N GLY A 507 -35.78 33.70 -13.87
CA GLY A 507 -37.06 33.24 -14.41
C GLY A 507 -38.18 34.28 -14.59
N GLN A 508 -38.01 35.54 -14.21
CA GLN A 508 -39.09 36.56 -14.29
C GLN A 508 -39.26 37.29 -15.64
N LEU A 509 -38.60 36.85 -16.72
CA LEU A 509 -38.83 37.46 -18.03
C LEU A 509 -40.08 36.84 -18.67
N LYS A 510 -41.22 37.54 -18.64
CA LYS A 510 -42.46 37.14 -19.34
C LYS A 510 -42.17 36.96 -20.84
N SER A 511 -42.05 35.71 -21.30
CA SER A 511 -42.19 35.37 -22.71
C SER A 511 -43.34 34.40 -22.87
N SER A 512 -44.48 34.93 -23.32
CA SER A 512 -45.61 34.15 -23.78
C SER A 512 -45.20 33.22 -24.92
N THR A 513 -45.85 32.05 -24.96
CA THR A 513 -46.13 31.18 -26.11
C THR A 513 -45.54 29.76 -25.99
N GLU A 514 -46.45 28.82 -25.75
CA GLU A 514 -46.25 27.38 -25.90
C GLU A 514 -45.78 27.01 -27.31
N LYS A 515 -44.64 26.31 -27.43
CA LYS A 515 -44.41 25.10 -28.27
C LYS A 515 -42.94 24.66 -28.20
N SER A 516 -42.75 23.34 -28.03
CA SER A 516 -41.51 22.55 -27.89
C SER A 516 -40.33 23.19 -27.11
N LYS A 517 -40.22 22.83 -25.82
CA LYS A 517 -39.31 23.42 -24.81
C LYS A 517 -37.81 23.41 -25.15
N LEU A 518 -37.33 22.50 -25.99
CA LEU A 518 -35.89 22.31 -26.25
C LEU A 518 -35.37 23.18 -27.41
N LEU A 519 -36.12 23.24 -28.53
CA LEU A 519 -35.79 24.08 -29.69
C LEU A 519 -36.12 25.57 -29.45
N SER A 520 -37.15 25.86 -28.65
CA SER A 520 -37.41 27.20 -28.14
C SER A 520 -36.28 27.68 -27.22
N SER A 521 -35.75 26.84 -26.33
CA SER A 521 -34.65 27.23 -25.42
C SER A 521 -33.38 27.70 -26.14
N LEU A 522 -32.94 27.02 -27.22
CA LEU A 522 -31.78 27.44 -28.02
C LEU A 522 -32.04 28.75 -28.77
N ARG A 523 -33.25 28.93 -29.31
CA ARG A 523 -33.67 30.20 -29.91
C ARG A 523 -33.75 31.32 -28.87
N THR A 524 -34.27 31.05 -27.67
CA THR A 524 -34.33 31.99 -26.55
C THR A 524 -32.93 32.40 -26.10
N ILE A 525 -31.97 31.47 -26.00
CA ILE A 525 -30.56 31.79 -25.68
C ILE A 525 -29.96 32.70 -26.76
N LYS A 526 -30.14 32.35 -28.05
CA LYS A 526 -29.65 33.16 -29.17
C LYS A 526 -30.31 34.55 -29.21
N CYS A 527 -31.62 34.61 -29.00
CA CYS A 527 -32.38 35.86 -28.96
C CYS A 527 -31.98 36.73 -27.76
N LEU A 528 -31.78 36.15 -26.58
CA LEU A 528 -31.32 36.87 -25.39
C LEU A 528 -29.89 37.41 -25.57
N LEU A 529 -28.99 36.63 -26.17
CA LEU A 529 -27.65 37.10 -26.54
C LEU A 529 -27.70 38.30 -27.49
N ILE A 530 -28.47 38.17 -28.58
CA ILE A 530 -28.57 39.21 -29.60
C ILE A 530 -29.28 40.45 -29.06
N SER A 531 -30.37 40.27 -28.29
CA SER A 531 -31.11 41.38 -27.67
C SER A 531 -30.24 42.14 -26.67
N ARG A 532 -29.45 41.42 -25.87
CA ARG A 532 -28.55 42.04 -24.89
C ARG A 532 -27.38 42.75 -25.57
N ALA A 533 -26.80 42.14 -26.60
CA ALA A 533 -25.74 42.76 -27.40
C ALA A 533 -26.24 44.03 -28.12
N ARG A 534 -27.49 44.04 -28.59
CA ARG A 534 -28.11 45.22 -29.22
C ARG A 534 -28.45 46.33 -28.22
N LYS A 535 -28.96 46.00 -27.02
CA LYS A 535 -29.37 46.99 -26.00
C LYS A 535 -28.19 47.66 -25.26
N HIS A 536 -27.12 46.92 -24.99
CA HIS A 536 -26.02 47.36 -24.11
C HIS A 536 -24.62 47.23 -24.73
N GLY A 537 -24.53 46.85 -26.01
CA GLY A 537 -23.27 46.53 -26.68
C GLY A 537 -22.67 45.18 -26.24
N LEU A 538 -21.57 44.79 -26.88
CA LEU A 538 -20.84 43.55 -26.56
C LEU A 538 -20.29 43.52 -25.12
N LEU A 539 -19.96 44.69 -24.56
CA LEU A 539 -19.52 44.83 -23.17
C LEU A 539 -20.63 44.52 -22.16
N GLY A 540 -21.90 44.63 -22.55
CA GLY A 540 -23.05 44.28 -21.71
C GLY A 540 -23.11 42.78 -21.36
N LEU A 541 -22.56 41.91 -22.19
CA LEU A 541 -22.49 40.46 -21.95
C LEU A 541 -21.47 40.08 -20.85
N PHE A 542 -20.51 40.96 -20.59
CA PHE A 542 -19.42 40.78 -19.63
C PHE A 542 -19.64 41.54 -18.31
N LYS A 543 -20.83 42.08 -18.07
CA LYS A 543 -21.20 42.69 -16.78
C LYS A 543 -20.98 41.67 -15.65
N GLY A 544 -20.20 42.06 -14.64
CA GLY A 544 -19.82 41.22 -13.49
C GLY A 544 -18.62 40.28 -13.72
N LEU A 545 -17.95 40.33 -14.87
CA LEU A 545 -16.78 39.49 -15.15
C LEU A 545 -15.64 39.77 -14.16
N GLU A 546 -15.39 41.05 -13.83
CA GLU A 546 -14.38 41.46 -12.85
C GLU A 546 -14.58 40.76 -11.50
N ALA A 547 -15.78 40.84 -10.93
CA ALA A 547 -16.13 40.16 -9.69
C ALA A 547 -15.92 38.64 -9.77
N LYS A 548 -16.24 38.03 -10.92
CA LYS A 548 -16.06 36.59 -11.13
C LYS A 548 -14.58 36.19 -11.23
N LEU A 549 -13.77 36.95 -11.96
CA LEU A 549 -12.34 36.69 -12.08
C LEU A 549 -11.63 36.87 -10.74
N LEU A 550 -11.95 37.94 -10.01
CA LEU A 550 -11.40 38.20 -8.67
C LEU A 550 -11.77 37.08 -7.70
N GLN A 551 -13.05 36.67 -7.66
CA GLN A 551 -13.50 35.52 -6.87
C GLN A 551 -12.71 34.26 -7.24
N THR A 552 -12.51 34.01 -8.54
CA THR A 552 -11.88 32.79 -9.03
C THR A 552 -10.40 32.69 -8.65
N VAL A 553 -9.65 33.78 -8.79
CA VAL A 553 -8.23 33.84 -8.43
C VAL A 553 -8.05 33.78 -6.91
N LEU A 554 -8.85 34.54 -6.16
CA LEU A 554 -8.77 34.56 -4.69
C LEU A 554 -9.18 33.21 -4.07
N THR A 555 -10.20 32.55 -4.62
CA THR A 555 -10.59 31.20 -4.20
C THR A 555 -9.46 30.20 -4.46
N ALA A 556 -8.82 30.26 -5.63
CA ALA A 556 -7.69 29.39 -5.94
C ALA A 556 -6.50 29.66 -5.00
N ALA A 557 -6.18 30.93 -4.74
CA ALA A 557 -5.08 31.32 -3.85
C ALA A 557 -5.32 30.84 -2.42
N LEU A 558 -6.54 31.00 -1.90
CA LEU A 558 -6.90 30.55 -0.56
C LEU A 558 -6.88 29.01 -0.46
N MET A 559 -7.36 28.30 -1.49
CA MET A 559 -7.27 26.84 -1.56
C MET A 559 -5.81 26.35 -1.51
N PHE A 560 -4.92 27.02 -2.24
CA PHE A 560 -3.50 26.71 -2.26
C PHE A 560 -2.85 26.95 -0.89
N LEU A 561 -3.14 28.09 -0.25
CA LEU A 561 -2.63 28.40 1.10
C LEU A 561 -3.14 27.43 2.17
N LEU A 562 -4.44 27.08 2.12
CA LEU A 562 -5.02 26.09 3.04
C LEU A 562 -4.38 24.72 2.83
N TYR A 563 -4.12 24.33 1.58
CA TYR A 563 -3.43 23.08 1.26
C TYR A 563 -2.02 23.06 1.87
N GLU A 564 -1.19 24.08 1.66
CA GLU A 564 0.18 24.13 2.20
C GLU A 564 0.20 24.08 3.74
N LYS A 565 -0.73 24.78 4.39
CA LYS A 565 -0.83 24.82 5.86
C LYS A 565 -1.33 23.49 6.43
N ILE A 566 -2.34 22.86 5.81
CA ILE A 566 -2.88 21.58 6.28
C ILE A 566 -1.89 20.45 6.00
N ALA A 567 -1.24 20.43 4.84
CA ALA A 567 -0.16 19.48 4.54
C ALA A 567 0.96 19.61 5.57
N SER A 568 1.44 20.84 5.84
CA SER A 568 2.47 21.10 6.85
C SER A 568 2.06 20.67 8.26
N CYS A 569 0.79 20.90 8.64
CA CYS A 569 0.26 20.49 9.95
C CYS A 569 0.19 18.96 10.06
N THR A 570 -0.24 18.28 9.00
CA THR A 570 -0.32 16.81 8.94
C THR A 570 1.07 16.19 9.03
N PHE A 571 2.07 16.74 8.34
CA PHE A 571 3.46 16.28 8.43
C PHE A 571 4.05 16.45 9.84
N ARG A 572 3.74 17.57 10.54
CA ARG A 572 4.15 17.75 11.95
C ARG A 572 3.45 16.78 12.89
N ALA A 573 2.15 16.56 12.72
CA ALA A 573 1.38 15.63 13.55
C ALA A 573 1.82 14.17 13.37
N MET A 574 2.38 13.81 12.20
CA MET A 574 2.93 12.48 11.93
C MET A 574 4.39 12.29 12.37
N GLY A 575 4.99 13.27 13.05
CA GLY A 575 6.36 13.15 13.60
C GLY A 575 7.48 13.13 12.55
N LEU A 576 7.17 13.43 11.27
CA LEU A 576 8.17 13.56 10.23
C LEU A 576 8.79 14.96 10.33
N SER A 577 9.93 15.04 11.03
CA SER A 577 10.80 16.21 11.03
C SER A 577 11.09 16.67 9.60
N ASN A 578 10.98 17.97 9.38
CA ASN A 578 11.34 18.67 8.14
C ASN A 578 12.85 18.49 7.85
N THR A 579 13.25 17.40 7.20
CA THR A 579 14.64 17.24 6.71
C THR A 579 14.76 17.11 5.20
N HIS A 580 13.66 17.06 4.42
CA HIS A 580 13.77 16.81 2.98
C HIS A 580 13.47 17.97 2.02
N HIS A 581 13.15 19.17 2.50
CA HIS A 581 12.80 20.28 1.58
C HIS A 581 13.95 21.21 1.17
N ARG A 582 15.23 20.84 1.39
CA ARG A 582 16.37 21.71 1.05
C ARG A 582 17.35 21.19 -0.01
N ARG A 583 17.05 20.08 -0.69
CA ARG A 583 17.80 19.67 -1.90
C ARG A 583 16.89 18.97 -2.89
N ARG A 584 16.36 19.74 -3.85
CA ARG A 584 16.36 19.48 -5.30
C ARG A 584 15.65 20.60 -6.02
#